data_AF-A0A380WLK2-F1
#
_entry.id   AF-A0A380WLK2-F1
#
_cell.length_a   1.000
_cell.length_b   1.000
_cell.length_c   1.000
_cell.angle_alpha   90.00
_cell.angle_beta   90.00
_cell.angle_gamma   90.00
#
_symmetry.space_group_name_H-M   'P 1'
#
loop_
_entity.id
_entity.type
_entity.pdbx_description
1 polymer ?
#
loop_
_entity_poly.entity_id
_entity_poly.type
_entity_poly.pdbx_seq_one_letter_code
_entity_poly.pdbx_strand_id
1 'polypeptide(L)'
;MSLPIWTPAALSSEARSLDGNCWRLVEAQHRVSTLKLVDNLDEQALLEELIETSKPVIPRECRHLHYLLATPFRYGSNYPSGSRFRRAGKTLGVYYAAEKVETAVAEMAFYRLLFFSESPDTPWPGDAAEYTAFSAVVRTARAVDLTAPPLARNKQAWTNPTEYAACQQLADDAREVAIQAIRYRSVRDPQGGANLALLTCTVFATPAPVERQTWRIRLGPSGVQAICEYPGKRIGFDRDSFAGDPRLKDMRWIRK
;
A
#
# COMPACT_ATOMS: atom_id res chain seq x y z
N MET A 1 26.34 7.21 -9.38
CA MET A 1 26.60 5.98 -8.59
C MET A 1 26.01 4.81 -9.35
N SER A 2 26.76 3.74 -9.55
CA SER A 2 26.25 2.52 -10.20
C SER A 2 25.13 1.92 -9.36
N LEU A 3 24.00 1.58 -9.99
CA LEU A 3 22.92 0.86 -9.30
C LEU A 3 23.44 -0.49 -8.77
N PRO A 4 22.90 -1.00 -7.66
CA PRO A 4 23.21 -2.35 -7.21
C PRO A 4 22.98 -3.36 -8.34
N ILE A 5 23.86 -4.36 -8.44
CA ILE A 5 23.74 -5.40 -9.46
C ILE A 5 22.63 -6.38 -9.03
N TRP A 6 21.37 -5.97 -9.16
CA TRP A 6 20.20 -6.85 -9.03
C TRP A 6 19.81 -7.42 -10.38
N THR A 7 20.77 -8.07 -11.03
CA THR A 7 20.51 -8.64 -12.35
C THR A 7 19.35 -9.64 -12.28
N PRO A 8 18.60 -9.81 -13.37
CA PRO A 8 17.59 -10.86 -13.52
C PRO A 8 18.07 -12.23 -12.98
N ALA A 9 19.29 -12.64 -13.34
CA ALA A 9 19.88 -13.91 -12.88
C ALA A 9 20.06 -13.97 -11.35
N ALA A 10 20.55 -12.89 -10.73
CA ALA A 10 20.73 -12.82 -9.28
C ALA A 10 19.39 -12.84 -8.53
N LEU A 11 18.37 -12.14 -9.04
CA LEU A 11 17.03 -12.18 -8.43
C LEU A 11 16.40 -13.58 -8.57
N SER A 12 16.62 -14.26 -9.69
CA SER A 12 16.11 -15.61 -9.91
C SER A 12 16.76 -16.64 -8.98
N SER A 13 18.07 -16.53 -8.70
CA SER A 13 18.75 -17.43 -7.75
C SER A 13 18.30 -17.24 -6.30
N GLU A 14 17.79 -16.06 -5.96
CA GLU A 14 17.27 -15.72 -4.63
C GLU A 14 15.77 -15.99 -4.46
N ALA A 15 15.11 -16.52 -5.49
CA ALA A 15 13.71 -16.89 -5.46
C ALA A 15 13.42 -17.90 -4.35
N ARG A 16 12.42 -17.60 -3.53
CA ARG A 16 11.99 -18.45 -2.42
C ARG A 16 10.48 -18.48 -2.28
N SER A 17 10.00 -19.47 -1.54
CA SER A 17 8.59 -19.57 -1.22
C SER A 17 8.17 -18.49 -0.21
N LEU A 18 6.98 -17.95 -0.41
CA LEU A 18 6.28 -17.05 0.50
C LEU A 18 4.88 -17.61 0.70
N ASP A 19 4.51 -17.90 1.94
CA ASP A 19 3.18 -18.34 2.35
C ASP A 19 2.80 -17.60 3.64
N GLY A 20 1.62 -16.99 3.64
CA GLY A 20 1.09 -16.34 4.83
C GLY A 20 0.01 -15.33 4.53
N ASN A 21 -0.36 -14.58 5.57
CA ASN A 21 -1.35 -13.53 5.49
C ASN A 21 -0.68 -12.18 5.27
N CYS A 22 -1.32 -11.33 4.49
CA CYS A 22 -0.95 -9.93 4.35
C CYS A 22 -2.14 -9.02 4.63
N TRP A 23 -1.87 -7.79 5.07
CA TRP A 23 -2.82 -6.81 5.56
C TRP A 23 -2.75 -5.55 4.71
N ARG A 24 -3.92 -5.04 4.33
CA ARG A 24 -4.05 -3.78 3.62
C ARG A 24 -5.19 -2.96 4.20
N LEU A 25 -4.99 -1.65 4.31
CA LEU A 25 -6.01 -0.71 4.73
C LEU A 25 -6.60 0.02 3.52
N VAL A 26 -7.92 0.19 3.53
CA VAL A 26 -8.67 1.04 2.61
C VAL A 26 -9.64 1.91 3.42
N GLU A 27 -9.98 3.07 2.90
CA GLU A 27 -11.02 3.92 3.51
C GLU A 27 -12.38 3.24 3.40
N ALA A 28 -13.17 3.19 4.48
CA ALA A 28 -14.39 2.39 4.54
C ALA A 28 -15.56 2.96 3.69
N GLN A 29 -15.44 4.19 3.19
CA GLN A 29 -16.60 4.98 2.74
C GLN A 29 -16.98 4.86 1.25
N HIS A 30 -16.44 3.91 0.48
CA HIS A 30 -16.61 3.90 -0.99
C HIS A 30 -18.06 4.00 -1.48
N ARG A 31 -19.03 3.36 -0.79
CA ARG A 31 -20.45 3.38 -1.18
C ARG A 31 -21.22 4.61 -0.69
N VAL A 32 -20.72 5.32 0.33
CA VAL A 32 -21.39 6.51 0.86
C VAL A 32 -20.93 7.77 0.13
N SER A 33 -19.76 7.71 -0.53
CA SER A 33 -19.21 8.85 -1.27
C SER A 33 -20.12 9.30 -2.42
N THR A 34 -20.74 8.37 -3.16
CA THR A 34 -21.63 8.69 -4.29
C THR A 34 -23.04 9.10 -3.85
N LEU A 35 -23.49 8.70 -2.65
CA LEU A 35 -24.76 9.16 -2.08
C LEU A 35 -24.83 10.69 -1.92
N LYS A 36 -23.69 11.37 -1.80
CA LYS A 36 -23.64 12.83 -1.70
C LYS A 36 -23.89 13.56 -3.03
N LEU A 37 -23.91 12.82 -4.14
CA LEU A 37 -23.98 13.35 -5.51
C LEU A 37 -25.32 13.06 -6.20
N VAL A 38 -26.26 12.40 -5.50
CA VAL A 38 -27.52 11.89 -6.06
C VAL A 38 -28.66 12.10 -5.07
N ASP A 39 -29.89 12.18 -5.56
CA ASP A 39 -31.06 12.46 -4.72
C ASP A 39 -31.68 11.18 -4.15
N ASN A 40 -31.44 10.04 -4.78
CA ASN A 40 -32.03 8.74 -4.41
C ASN A 40 -31.13 7.54 -4.73
N LEU A 41 -31.52 6.36 -4.26
CA LEU A 41 -30.75 5.12 -4.42
C LEU A 41 -30.71 4.59 -5.87
N ASP A 42 -31.73 4.88 -6.69
CA ASP A 42 -31.77 4.44 -8.09
C ASP A 42 -30.76 5.25 -8.92
N GLU A 43 -30.70 6.56 -8.71
CA GLU A 43 -29.66 7.42 -9.28
C GLU A 43 -28.27 7.03 -8.78
N GLN A 44 -28.14 6.66 -7.51
CA GLN A 44 -26.88 6.15 -6.99
C GLN A 44 -26.42 4.89 -7.74
N ALA A 45 -27.34 3.94 -7.94
CA ALA A 45 -27.06 2.70 -8.65
C ALA A 45 -26.61 2.98 -10.09
N LEU A 46 -27.30 3.88 -10.79
CA LEU A 46 -26.94 4.32 -12.13
C LEU A 46 -25.56 5.00 -12.15
N LEU A 47 -25.29 5.91 -11.21
CA LEU A 47 -23.99 6.58 -11.11
C LEU A 47 -22.85 5.59 -10.85
N GLU A 48 -23.05 4.62 -9.96
CA GLU A 48 -22.07 3.56 -9.70
C GLU A 48 -21.84 2.68 -10.93
N GLU A 49 -22.88 2.38 -11.72
CA GLU A 49 -22.76 1.65 -12.99
C GLU A 49 -21.96 2.44 -14.03
N LEU A 50 -22.27 3.73 -14.20
CA LEU A 50 -21.52 4.63 -15.09
C LEU A 50 -20.05 4.76 -14.66
N ILE A 51 -19.80 4.90 -13.37
CA ILE A 51 -18.45 4.93 -12.81
C ILE A 51 -17.75 3.60 -13.09
N GLU A 52 -18.40 2.46 -12.85
CA GLU A 52 -17.80 1.14 -13.03
C GLU A 52 -17.46 0.83 -14.49
N THR A 53 -18.32 1.21 -15.44
CA THR A 53 -18.10 1.04 -16.88
C THR A 53 -16.97 1.92 -17.42
N SER A 54 -16.70 3.07 -16.80
CA SER A 54 -15.59 3.95 -17.18
C SER A 54 -14.20 3.45 -16.75
N LYS A 55 -14.13 2.53 -15.78
CA LYS A 55 -12.86 2.09 -15.19
C LYS A 55 -12.14 1.08 -16.12
N PRO A 56 -10.79 1.07 -16.15
CA PRO A 56 -10.01 0.18 -17.02
C PRO A 56 -10.37 -1.30 -16.87
N VAL A 57 -10.17 -2.14 -17.88
CA VAL A 57 -10.52 -3.57 -17.77
C VAL A 57 -9.64 -4.29 -16.74
N ILE A 58 -10.25 -5.16 -15.93
CA ILE A 58 -9.53 -6.05 -15.01
C ILE A 58 -8.88 -7.19 -15.83
N PRO A 59 -7.56 -7.46 -15.65
CA PRO A 59 -6.88 -8.59 -16.31
C PRO A 59 -7.62 -9.90 -16.07
N ARG A 60 -7.64 -10.79 -17.07
CA ARG A 60 -8.46 -12.02 -17.06
C ARG A 60 -8.16 -12.88 -15.83
N GLU A 61 -6.89 -13.00 -15.49
CA GLU A 61 -6.37 -13.71 -14.34
C GLU A 61 -6.83 -13.14 -12.99
N CYS A 62 -7.28 -11.88 -12.93
CA CYS A 62 -7.73 -11.24 -11.69
C CYS A 62 -9.26 -11.11 -11.57
N ARG A 63 -10.03 -11.43 -12.62
CA ARG A 63 -11.50 -11.19 -12.66
C ARG A 63 -12.30 -11.97 -11.63
N HIS A 64 -11.79 -13.13 -11.22
CA HIS A 64 -12.42 -13.98 -10.21
C HIS A 64 -12.17 -13.49 -8.77
N LEU A 65 -11.30 -12.50 -8.59
CA LEU A 65 -10.93 -11.97 -7.28
C LEU A 65 -11.92 -10.88 -6.85
N HIS A 66 -12.16 -10.81 -5.55
CA HIS A 66 -12.87 -9.71 -4.90
C HIS A 66 -12.20 -8.37 -5.24
N TYR A 67 -12.99 -7.30 -5.41
CA TYR A 67 -12.49 -6.00 -5.87
C TYR A 67 -11.34 -5.45 -5.00
N LEU A 68 -11.37 -5.69 -3.69
CA LEU A 68 -10.30 -5.31 -2.75
C LEU A 68 -8.92 -5.90 -3.10
N LEU A 69 -8.91 -7.07 -3.76
CA LEU A 69 -7.71 -7.76 -4.25
C LEU A 69 -7.39 -7.40 -5.70
N ALA A 70 -8.41 -7.30 -6.56
CA ALA A 70 -8.24 -7.08 -8.00
C ALA A 70 -7.89 -5.63 -8.39
N THR A 71 -8.36 -4.63 -7.63
CA THR A 71 -8.25 -3.21 -8.01
C THR A 71 -6.81 -2.76 -8.26
N PRO A 72 -5.80 -3.18 -7.46
CA PRO A 72 -4.39 -2.89 -7.75
C PRO A 72 -3.79 -3.69 -8.90
N PHE A 73 -4.60 -4.27 -9.79
CA PHE A 73 -4.15 -4.85 -11.06
C PHE A 73 -4.93 -4.27 -12.25
N ARG A 74 -5.90 -3.40 -11.96
CA ARG A 74 -6.74 -2.70 -12.94
C ARG A 74 -5.98 -1.52 -13.53
N TYR A 75 -5.12 -1.78 -14.51
CA TYR A 75 -4.24 -0.74 -15.08
C TYR A 75 -4.37 -0.62 -16.60
N GLY A 76 -4.86 0.55 -17.03
CA GLY A 76 -4.76 1.06 -18.40
C GLY A 76 -4.42 2.56 -18.47
N SER A 77 -4.35 3.23 -17.31
CA SER A 77 -4.16 4.68 -17.20
C SER A 77 -2.75 5.03 -16.75
N ASN A 78 -2.30 6.23 -17.15
CA ASN A 78 -0.99 6.76 -16.80
C ASN A 78 -0.85 6.90 -15.27
N TYR A 79 0.16 6.28 -14.67
CA TYR A 79 0.45 6.44 -13.25
C TYR A 79 1.38 7.66 -13.06
N PRO A 80 0.96 8.72 -12.35
CA PRO A 80 1.56 10.04 -12.52
C PRO A 80 2.99 10.17 -11.99
N SER A 81 3.26 9.66 -10.78
CA SER A 81 4.53 9.92 -10.05
C SER A 81 5.32 8.66 -9.69
N GLY A 82 4.82 7.47 -10.01
CA GLY A 82 5.46 6.22 -9.58
C GLY A 82 5.31 5.95 -8.07
N SER A 83 5.77 4.79 -7.65
CA SER A 83 5.88 4.36 -6.25
C SER A 83 7.15 3.55 -6.08
N ARG A 84 7.40 3.03 -4.86
CA ARG A 84 8.65 2.32 -4.54
C ARG A 84 9.00 1.23 -5.55
N PHE A 85 8.04 0.39 -5.92
CA PHE A 85 8.24 -0.75 -6.84
C PHE A 85 7.42 -0.62 -8.13
N ARG A 86 7.02 0.59 -8.52
CA ARG A 86 6.26 0.84 -9.74
C ARG A 86 6.69 2.16 -10.38
N ARG A 87 7.07 2.15 -11.66
CA ARG A 87 7.39 3.39 -12.38
C ARG A 87 6.14 4.22 -12.65
N ALA A 88 6.36 5.52 -12.83
CA ALA A 88 5.40 6.39 -13.50
C ALA A 88 5.18 5.91 -14.95
N GLY A 89 4.08 6.32 -15.58
CA GLY A 89 3.73 5.86 -16.92
C GLY A 89 2.66 4.77 -16.95
N LYS A 90 2.47 4.19 -18.14
CA LYS A 90 1.61 3.02 -18.35
C LYS A 90 2.35 1.75 -17.94
N THR A 91 2.29 1.42 -16.65
CA THR A 91 2.97 0.25 -16.08
C THR A 91 1.99 -0.74 -15.45
N LEU A 92 2.36 -2.02 -15.45
CA LEU A 92 1.73 -3.02 -14.59
C LEU A 92 1.89 -2.54 -13.15
N GLY A 93 0.82 -2.56 -12.37
CA GLY A 93 0.95 -2.12 -10.99
C GLY A 93 1.10 -3.26 -10.01
N VAL A 94 0.96 -2.85 -8.75
CA VAL A 94 1.55 -3.52 -7.61
C VAL A 94 0.56 -3.42 -6.47
N TYR A 95 0.27 -4.57 -5.87
CA TYR A 95 -0.51 -4.63 -4.66
C TYR A 95 0.44 -4.47 -3.47
N TYR A 96 0.26 -3.39 -2.71
CA TYR A 96 1.02 -3.10 -1.49
C TYR A 96 0.25 -3.54 -0.25
N ALA A 97 0.91 -4.32 0.61
CA ALA A 97 0.40 -4.77 1.88
C ALA A 97 1.53 -4.93 2.90
N ALA A 98 1.18 -5.20 4.16
CA ALA A 98 2.10 -5.54 5.21
C ALA A 98 1.86 -6.96 5.75
N GLU A 99 2.87 -7.62 6.32
CA GLU A 99 2.67 -8.91 6.98
C GLU A 99 1.86 -8.78 8.29
N LYS A 100 1.89 -7.59 8.90
CA LYS A 100 1.18 -7.27 10.14
C LYS A 100 0.27 -6.06 9.97
N VAL A 101 -0.90 -6.10 10.61
CA VAL A 101 -1.86 -4.98 10.55
C VAL A 101 -1.28 -3.70 11.13
N GLU A 102 -0.44 -3.78 12.16
CA GLU A 102 0.24 -2.65 12.79
C GLU A 102 1.11 -1.88 11.79
N THR A 103 1.87 -2.60 10.97
CA THR A 103 2.71 -2.03 9.91
C THR A 103 1.85 -1.39 8.82
N ALA A 104 0.73 -2.00 8.45
CA ALA A 104 -0.21 -1.40 7.48
C ALA A 104 -0.87 -0.12 8.04
N VAL A 105 -1.16 -0.09 9.34
CA VAL A 105 -1.65 1.11 10.05
C VAL A 105 -0.58 2.21 10.08
N ALA A 106 0.70 1.87 10.29
CA ALA A 106 1.79 2.84 10.25
C ALA A 106 1.97 3.45 8.85
N GLU A 107 1.92 2.64 7.78
CA GLU A 107 1.94 3.14 6.40
C GLU A 107 0.75 4.07 6.12
N MET A 108 -0.46 3.69 6.55
CA MET A 108 -1.65 4.52 6.40
C MET A 108 -1.50 5.85 7.15
N ALA A 109 -1.08 5.81 8.41
CA ALA A 109 -0.84 7.00 9.23
C ALA A 109 0.16 7.96 8.58
N PHE A 110 1.28 7.42 8.07
CA PHE A 110 2.27 8.20 7.34
C PHE A 110 1.67 8.91 6.12
N TYR A 111 0.96 8.18 5.24
CA TYR A 111 0.40 8.79 4.03
C TYR A 111 -0.72 9.80 4.34
N ARG A 112 -1.47 9.60 5.42
CA ARG A 112 -2.44 10.60 5.90
C ARG A 112 -1.74 11.86 6.41
N LEU A 113 -0.64 11.75 7.17
CA LEU A 113 0.16 12.90 7.55
C LEU A 113 0.80 13.58 6.32
N LEU A 114 1.28 12.82 5.34
CA LEU A 114 1.88 13.37 4.12
C LEU A 114 0.89 14.29 3.39
N PHE A 115 -0.38 13.88 3.26
CA PHE A 115 -1.43 14.74 2.71
C PHE A 115 -1.54 16.09 3.44
N PHE A 116 -1.53 16.10 4.78
CA PHE A 116 -1.59 17.34 5.55
C PHE A 116 -0.30 18.16 5.46
N SER A 117 0.85 17.51 5.31
CA SER A 117 2.13 18.18 5.06
C SER A 117 2.12 18.92 3.73
N GLU A 118 1.57 18.28 2.69
CA GLU A 118 1.43 18.83 1.33
C GLU A 118 0.26 19.81 1.20
N SER A 119 -0.60 19.90 2.23
CA SER A 119 -1.74 20.81 2.29
C SER A 119 -1.77 21.57 3.63
N PRO A 120 -0.83 22.52 3.85
CA PRO A 120 -0.59 23.13 5.16
C PRO A 120 -1.76 23.94 5.71
N ASP A 121 -2.65 24.42 4.85
CA ASP A 121 -3.82 25.22 5.23
C ASP A 121 -5.09 24.37 5.44
N THR A 122 -5.04 23.06 5.17
CA THR A 122 -6.16 22.16 5.47
C THR A 122 -6.23 21.94 6.99
N PRO A 123 -7.36 22.25 7.66
CA PRO A 123 -7.50 22.06 9.10
C PRO A 123 -7.52 20.58 9.46
N TRP A 124 -7.21 20.26 10.72
CA TRP A 124 -7.37 18.89 11.20
C TRP A 124 -8.84 18.46 11.14
N PRO A 125 -9.12 17.18 10.80
CA PRO A 125 -10.49 16.69 10.81
C PRO A 125 -11.02 16.68 12.26
N GLY A 126 -12.28 17.05 12.43
CA GLY A 126 -12.94 17.03 13.74
C GLY A 126 -13.10 15.59 14.27
N ASP A 127 -13.43 14.66 13.37
CA ASP A 127 -13.70 13.25 13.69
C ASP A 127 -12.62 12.30 13.17
N ALA A 128 -12.58 11.10 13.77
CA ALA A 128 -11.76 10.02 13.26
C ALA A 128 -12.33 9.48 11.94
N ALA A 129 -11.48 9.27 10.94
CA ALA A 129 -11.87 8.60 9.72
C ALA A 129 -11.88 7.08 9.93
N GLU A 130 -12.84 6.40 9.30
CA GLU A 130 -12.99 4.96 9.38
C GLU A 130 -12.31 4.25 8.22
N TYR A 131 -11.49 3.26 8.56
CA TYR A 131 -10.73 2.43 7.63
C TYR A 131 -11.07 0.97 7.85
N THR A 132 -11.16 0.22 6.74
CA THR A 132 -11.21 -1.24 6.77
C THR A 132 -9.79 -1.76 6.54
N ALA A 133 -9.21 -2.38 7.55
CA ALA A 133 -8.07 -3.26 7.36
C ALA A 133 -8.59 -4.65 6.99
N PHE A 134 -8.04 -5.27 5.95
CA PHE A 134 -8.44 -6.62 5.57
C PHE A 134 -7.21 -7.48 5.30
N SER A 135 -7.35 -8.78 5.57
CA SER A 135 -6.32 -9.77 5.35
C SER A 135 -6.57 -10.57 4.08
N ALA A 136 -5.51 -10.89 3.35
CA ALA A 136 -5.52 -11.80 2.20
C ALA A 136 -4.45 -12.88 2.38
N VAL A 137 -4.76 -14.10 1.97
CA VAL A 137 -3.80 -15.21 1.97
C VAL A 137 -2.98 -15.15 0.69
N VAL A 138 -1.66 -15.11 0.84
CA VAL A 138 -0.68 -15.05 -0.25
C VAL A 138 0.14 -16.33 -0.25
N ARG A 139 0.28 -16.96 -1.41
CA ARG A 139 1.16 -18.12 -1.64
C ARG A 139 1.87 -18.00 -2.98
N THR A 140 3.19 -18.12 -2.97
CA THR A 140 4.00 -18.19 -4.19
C THR A 140 5.28 -18.96 -3.91
N ALA A 141 5.80 -19.68 -4.92
CA ALA A 141 7.12 -20.28 -4.88
C ALA A 141 8.24 -19.31 -5.31
N ARG A 142 7.88 -18.12 -5.83
CA ARG A 142 8.78 -17.15 -6.46
C ARG A 142 8.63 -15.76 -5.87
N ALA A 143 9.07 -15.59 -4.63
CA ALA A 143 9.28 -14.30 -3.99
C ALA A 143 10.77 -14.00 -3.81
N VAL A 144 11.13 -12.74 -3.64
CA VAL A 144 12.45 -12.33 -3.12
C VAL A 144 12.29 -11.61 -1.79
N ASP A 145 13.25 -11.80 -0.88
CA ASP A 145 13.27 -11.11 0.43
C ASP A 145 14.47 -10.18 0.50
N LEU A 146 14.21 -8.87 0.42
CA LEU A 146 15.24 -7.83 0.47
C LEU A 146 15.89 -7.70 1.86
N THR A 147 15.29 -8.31 2.88
CA THR A 147 15.81 -8.33 4.26
C THR A 147 16.75 -9.50 4.53
N ALA A 148 16.84 -10.47 3.60
CA ALA A 148 17.73 -11.62 3.70
C ALA A 148 19.01 -11.43 2.85
N PRO A 149 20.16 -11.99 3.27
CA PRO A 149 21.33 -12.08 2.39
C PRO A 149 21.00 -12.85 1.09
N PRO A 150 21.62 -12.49 -0.04
CA PRO A 150 22.60 -11.42 -0.23
C PRO A 150 21.96 -10.03 -0.43
N LEU A 151 20.66 -9.95 -0.71
CA LEU A 151 19.95 -8.71 -1.07
C LEU A 151 19.95 -7.67 0.06
N ALA A 152 20.01 -8.11 1.31
CA ALA A 152 20.15 -7.26 2.49
C ALA A 152 21.39 -6.36 2.45
N ARG A 153 22.45 -6.73 1.71
CA ARG A 153 23.68 -5.92 1.56
C ARG A 153 23.40 -4.58 0.88
N ASN A 154 22.34 -4.49 0.07
CA ASN A 154 21.95 -3.28 -0.64
C ASN A 154 20.85 -2.50 0.09
N LYS A 155 20.72 -2.67 1.41
CA LYS A 155 19.71 -2.02 2.26
C LYS A 155 19.50 -0.55 1.94
N GLN A 156 20.58 0.23 1.89
CA GLN A 156 20.52 1.67 1.65
C GLN A 156 19.81 2.02 0.33
N ALA A 157 19.99 1.21 -0.71
CA ALA A 157 19.38 1.45 -2.02
C ALA A 157 17.87 1.21 -2.00
N TRP A 158 17.38 0.21 -1.25
CA TRP A 158 15.95 -0.11 -1.21
C TRP A 158 15.20 0.53 -0.04
N THR A 159 15.89 1.08 0.97
CA THR A 159 15.28 1.81 2.10
C THR A 159 15.21 3.32 1.93
N ASN A 160 15.65 3.90 0.80
CA ASN A 160 15.58 5.36 0.62
C ASN A 160 14.11 5.84 0.72
N PRO A 161 13.79 6.86 1.52
CA PRO A 161 12.40 7.29 1.76
C PRO A 161 11.73 7.93 0.56
N THR A 162 12.49 8.51 -0.38
CA THR A 162 11.96 9.34 -1.49
C THR A 162 12.48 8.94 -2.87
N GLU A 163 13.68 8.36 -2.96
CA GLU A 163 14.26 7.91 -4.23
C GLU A 163 13.95 6.44 -4.46
N TYR A 164 13.21 6.16 -5.53
CA TYR A 164 12.72 4.81 -5.83
C TYR A 164 13.36 4.18 -7.06
N ALA A 165 14.27 4.86 -7.75
CA ALA A 165 14.84 4.39 -9.01
C ALA A 165 15.43 2.97 -8.90
N ALA A 166 16.15 2.70 -7.82
CA ALA A 166 16.72 1.37 -7.56
C ALA A 166 15.62 0.31 -7.35
N CYS A 167 14.63 0.58 -6.50
CA CYS A 167 13.51 -0.35 -6.28
C CYS A 167 12.63 -0.55 -7.52
N GLN A 168 12.44 0.48 -8.34
CA GLN A 168 11.72 0.39 -9.60
C GLN A 168 12.45 -0.50 -10.60
N GLN A 169 13.78 -0.33 -10.73
CA GLN A 169 14.60 -1.21 -11.55
C GLN A 169 14.54 -2.66 -11.04
N LEU A 170 14.68 -2.87 -9.73
CA LEU A 170 14.55 -4.20 -9.13
C LEU A 170 13.19 -4.83 -9.46
N ALA A 171 12.11 -4.06 -9.43
CA ALA A 171 10.77 -4.58 -9.75
C ALA A 171 10.64 -4.96 -11.23
N ASP A 172 11.27 -4.23 -12.14
CA ASP A 172 11.31 -4.57 -13.56
C ASP A 172 12.11 -5.86 -13.78
N ASP A 173 13.33 -5.92 -13.24
CA ASP A 173 14.21 -7.10 -13.32
C ASP A 173 13.54 -8.34 -12.70
N ALA A 174 12.82 -8.15 -11.58
CA ALA A 174 12.05 -9.20 -10.92
C ALA A 174 10.95 -9.75 -11.84
N ARG A 175 10.27 -8.90 -12.61
CA ARG A 175 9.24 -9.32 -13.57
C ARG A 175 9.82 -10.09 -14.74
N GLU A 176 10.99 -9.72 -15.24
CA GLU A 176 11.68 -10.43 -16.33
C GLU A 176 11.95 -11.89 -16.00
N VAL A 177 12.21 -12.20 -14.73
CA VAL A 177 12.41 -13.57 -14.24
C VAL A 177 11.21 -14.11 -13.48
N ALA A 178 10.01 -13.59 -13.70
CA ALA A 178 8.76 -14.10 -13.11
C ALA A 178 8.79 -14.22 -11.58
N ILE A 179 9.47 -13.32 -10.87
CA ILE A 179 9.24 -13.11 -9.44
C ILE A 179 7.86 -12.47 -9.28
N GLN A 180 7.10 -12.98 -8.31
CA GLN A 180 5.70 -12.67 -8.11
C GLN A 180 5.46 -11.78 -6.88
N ALA A 181 6.40 -11.76 -5.92
CA ALA A 181 6.32 -10.92 -4.74
C ALA A 181 7.72 -10.45 -4.28
N ILE A 182 7.78 -9.23 -3.76
CA ILE A 182 8.96 -8.66 -3.12
C ILE A 182 8.62 -8.38 -1.66
N ARG A 183 9.33 -9.03 -0.73
CA ARG A 183 9.26 -8.77 0.70
C ARG A 183 10.35 -7.77 1.09
N TYR A 184 9.99 -6.73 1.83
CA TYR A 184 10.91 -5.65 2.21
C TYR A 184 10.53 -5.04 3.56
N ARG A 185 11.50 -4.44 4.26
CA ARG A 185 11.21 -3.72 5.51
C ARG A 185 10.49 -2.41 5.21
N SER A 186 9.41 -2.11 5.94
CA SER A 186 8.79 -0.78 5.93
C SER A 186 9.78 0.26 6.44
N VAL A 187 9.87 1.38 5.73
CA VAL A 187 10.66 2.55 6.13
C VAL A 187 9.83 3.57 6.92
N ARG A 188 8.53 3.29 7.12
CA ARG A 188 7.57 4.17 7.79
C ARG A 188 7.04 3.58 9.09
N ASP A 189 6.98 2.25 9.20
CA ASP A 189 6.75 1.61 10.48
C ASP A 189 7.96 1.84 11.41
N PRO A 190 7.80 2.52 12.55
CA PRO A 190 8.90 2.73 13.51
C PRO A 190 9.49 1.41 14.03
N GLN A 191 8.68 0.35 14.10
CA GLN A 191 9.14 -0.99 14.48
C GLN A 191 9.79 -1.74 13.30
N GLY A 192 9.69 -1.20 12.09
CA GLY A 192 10.27 -1.76 10.89
C GLY A 192 9.70 -3.12 10.51
N GLY A 193 8.38 -3.30 10.63
CA GLY A 193 7.71 -4.49 10.14
C GLY A 193 7.84 -4.68 8.63
N ALA A 194 7.47 -5.85 8.15
CA ALA A 194 7.65 -6.22 6.75
C ALA A 194 6.44 -5.84 5.90
N ASN A 195 6.74 -5.28 4.73
CA ASN A 195 5.82 -5.04 3.64
C ASN A 195 6.04 -6.03 2.51
N LEU A 196 4.98 -6.21 1.73
CA LEU A 196 4.94 -6.99 0.51
C LEU A 196 4.52 -6.09 -0.65
N ALA A 197 5.26 -6.19 -1.75
CA ALA A 197 4.87 -5.69 -3.06
C ALA A 197 4.55 -6.90 -3.95
N LEU A 198 3.26 -7.18 -4.15
CA LEU A 198 2.82 -8.29 -4.99
C LEU A 198 2.73 -7.81 -6.43
N LEU A 199 3.47 -8.48 -7.31
CA LEU A 199 3.64 -8.09 -8.71
C LEU A 199 2.58 -8.71 -9.63
N THR A 200 1.88 -9.73 -9.17
CA THR A 200 0.80 -10.42 -9.89
C THR A 200 -0.32 -10.80 -8.92
N CYS A 201 -1.55 -10.85 -9.40
CA CYS A 201 -2.70 -11.28 -8.60
C CYS A 201 -2.78 -12.80 -8.42
N THR A 202 -2.00 -13.57 -9.19
CA THR A 202 -1.96 -15.04 -9.10
C THR A 202 -1.37 -15.56 -7.79
N VAL A 203 -0.78 -14.68 -6.97
CA VAL A 203 -0.26 -15.05 -5.64
C VAL A 203 -1.36 -15.18 -4.58
N PHE A 204 -2.57 -14.68 -4.83
CA PHE A 204 -3.65 -14.84 -3.86
C PHE A 204 -4.11 -16.29 -3.82
N ALA A 205 -4.01 -16.91 -2.64
CA ALA A 205 -4.42 -18.30 -2.44
C ALA A 205 -5.95 -18.44 -2.28
N THR A 206 -6.65 -17.34 -2.06
CA THR A 206 -8.11 -17.28 -1.90
C THR A 206 -8.67 -16.09 -2.69
N PRO A 207 -9.90 -16.18 -3.24
CA PRO A 207 -10.43 -15.13 -4.11
C PRO A 207 -10.97 -13.92 -3.34
N ALA A 208 -11.08 -13.97 -2.01
CA ALA A 208 -11.64 -12.92 -1.19
C ALA A 208 -10.84 -12.72 0.10
N PRO A 209 -10.91 -11.53 0.74
CA PRO A 209 -10.30 -11.33 2.04
C PRO A 209 -10.78 -12.33 3.08
N VAL A 210 -9.88 -12.80 3.94
CA VAL A 210 -10.15 -13.82 4.96
C VAL A 210 -10.41 -13.24 6.35
N GLU A 211 -10.03 -11.98 6.58
CA GLU A 211 -10.29 -11.26 7.82
C GLU A 211 -10.54 -9.78 7.52
N ARG A 212 -11.33 -9.10 8.35
CA ARG A 212 -11.57 -7.66 8.29
C ARG A 212 -11.58 -7.08 9.70
N GLN A 213 -11.05 -5.87 9.82
CA GLN A 213 -11.01 -5.09 11.05
C GLN A 213 -11.39 -3.64 10.75
N THR A 214 -12.20 -3.05 11.61
CA THR A 214 -12.59 -1.65 11.52
C THR A 214 -11.67 -0.82 12.39
N TRP A 215 -10.98 0.13 11.77
CA TRP A 215 -10.03 1.02 12.40
C TRP A 215 -10.54 2.46 12.33
N ARG A 216 -10.63 3.13 13.48
CA ARG A 216 -10.83 4.57 13.56
C ARG A 216 -9.49 5.25 13.72
N ILE A 217 -9.11 6.08 12.75
CA ILE A 217 -7.83 6.80 12.74
C ILE A 217 -8.11 8.30 12.85
N ARG A 218 -7.70 8.88 13.97
CA ARG A 218 -7.77 10.31 14.24
C ARG A 218 -6.41 10.96 13.99
N LEU A 219 -6.42 12.07 13.26
CA LEU A 219 -5.26 12.94 13.07
C LEU A 219 -5.47 14.24 13.84
N GLY A 220 -4.40 14.80 14.39
CA GLY A 220 -4.49 16.07 15.09
C GLY A 220 -3.14 16.65 15.50
N PRO A 221 -3.14 17.73 16.30
CA PRO A 221 -1.93 18.45 16.67
C PRO A 221 -0.88 17.59 17.39
N SER A 222 -1.27 16.49 18.03
CA SER A 222 -0.37 15.61 18.78
C SER A 222 0.12 14.40 18.00
N GLY A 223 -0.31 14.21 16.74
CA GLY A 223 0.02 13.02 15.95
C GLY A 223 -1.21 12.26 15.47
N VAL A 224 -1.08 10.94 15.39
CA VAL A 224 -2.10 10.01 14.91
C VAL A 224 -2.47 9.01 16.00
N GLN A 225 -3.76 8.77 16.15
CA GLN A 225 -4.31 7.79 17.09
C GLN A 225 -5.19 6.82 16.30
N ALA A 226 -4.85 5.53 16.32
CA ALA A 226 -5.57 4.48 15.62
C ALA A 226 -6.14 3.48 16.62
N ILE A 227 -7.45 3.23 16.55
CA ILE A 227 -8.16 2.31 17.42
C ILE A 227 -8.87 1.26 16.56
N CYS A 228 -8.64 -0.01 16.87
CA CYS A 228 -9.43 -1.12 16.35
C CYS A 228 -10.40 -1.57 17.44
N GLU A 229 -11.68 -1.71 17.12
CA GLU A 229 -12.69 -2.18 18.07
C GLU A 229 -12.50 -3.68 18.35
N TYR A 230 -12.31 -4.48 17.31
CA TYR A 230 -12.16 -5.93 17.39
C TYR A 230 -11.10 -6.45 16.40
N PRO A 231 -10.01 -7.08 16.88
CA PRO A 231 -9.61 -7.18 18.28
C PRO A 231 -9.25 -5.80 18.85
N GLY A 232 -9.52 -5.58 20.14
CA GLY A 232 -9.23 -4.31 20.82
C GLY A 232 -7.74 -3.97 20.75
N LYS A 233 -7.37 -3.05 19.85
CA LYS A 233 -5.99 -2.58 19.65
C LYS A 233 -5.95 -1.07 19.61
N ARG A 234 -4.86 -0.49 20.12
CA ARG A 234 -4.63 0.95 20.14
C ARG A 234 -3.19 1.21 19.73
N ILE A 235 -3.00 2.04 18.71
CA ILE A 235 -1.69 2.41 18.17
C ILE A 235 -1.63 3.94 18.13
N GLY A 236 -0.55 4.51 18.64
CA GLY A 236 -0.28 5.94 18.60
C GLY A 236 1.02 6.21 17.85
N PHE A 237 1.02 7.26 17.03
CA PHE A 237 2.21 7.84 16.43
C PHE A 237 2.25 9.30 16.83
N ASP A 238 3.25 9.70 17.59
CA ASP A 238 3.50 11.10 17.94
C ASP A 238 4.11 11.86 16.75
N ARG A 239 4.53 13.10 17.00
CA ARG A 239 5.10 13.97 15.97
C ARG A 239 6.43 13.46 15.42
N ASP A 240 7.18 12.69 16.21
CA ASP A 240 8.54 12.27 15.90
C ASP A 240 8.60 10.85 15.32
N SER A 241 7.50 10.10 15.42
CA SER A 241 7.36 8.73 14.94
C SER A 241 7.76 8.53 13.46
N PHE A 242 7.63 9.58 12.63
CA PHE A 242 8.00 9.55 11.21
C PHE A 242 9.08 10.58 10.84
N ALA A 243 9.79 11.17 11.81
CA ALA A 243 10.76 12.25 11.59
C ALA A 243 11.93 11.85 10.67
N GLY A 244 12.19 10.56 10.49
CA GLY A 244 13.20 10.05 9.55
C GLY A 244 12.85 10.20 8.07
N ASP A 245 11.59 10.54 7.73
CA ASP A 245 11.19 10.80 6.35
C ASP A 245 11.18 12.31 6.05
N PRO A 246 12.02 12.80 5.12
CA PRO A 246 12.17 14.23 4.86
C PRO A 246 10.90 14.89 4.32
N ARG A 247 9.91 14.12 3.86
CA ARG A 247 8.64 14.68 3.33
C ARG A 247 7.73 15.26 4.41
N LEU A 248 7.96 14.92 5.68
CA LEU A 248 7.20 15.48 6.81
C LEU A 248 7.96 16.59 7.54
N LYS A 249 9.15 17.00 7.05
CA LYS A 249 10.00 18.01 7.72
C LYS A 249 9.30 19.36 7.90
N ASP A 250 8.43 19.73 6.95
CA ASP A 250 7.74 21.02 6.91
C ASP A 250 6.31 20.94 7.51
N MET A 251 6.00 19.86 8.21
CA MET A 251 4.68 19.62 8.80
C MET A 251 4.29 20.74 9.79
N ARG A 252 3.16 21.40 9.51
CA ARG A 252 2.51 22.33 10.45
C ARG A 252 1.54 21.57 11.36
N TRP A 253 1.95 21.33 12.61
CA TRP A 253 1.12 20.63 13.60
C TRP A 253 0.04 21.52 14.21
N ILE A 254 0.34 22.80 14.38
CA ILE A 254 -0.62 23.81 14.83
C ILE A 254 -1.19 24.47 13.58
N ARG A 255 -2.52 24.37 13.41
CA ARG A 255 -3.26 24.85 12.24
C ARG A 255 -4.34 25.80 12.72
N LYS A 256 -4.62 26.83 11.93
CA LYS A 256 -5.68 27.81 12.21
C LYS A 256 -7.05 27.26 11.80
#